data_AF-A0AAQ3RHY3-F1
#
_entry.id   AF-A0AAQ3RHY3-F1
#
_cell.length_a   1.000
_cell.length_b   1.000
_cell.length_c   1.000
_cell.angle_alpha   90.00
_cell.angle_beta   90.00
_cell.angle_gamma   90.00
#
_symmetry.space_group_name_H-M   'P 1'
#
loop_
_entity.id
_entity.type
_entity.pdbx_description
1 polymer ?
#
loop_
_entity_poly.entity_id
_entity_poly.type
_entity_poly.pdbx_seq_one_letter_code
_entity_poly.pdbx_strand_id
1 'polypeptide(L)'
;MRSINIIRISRQLQYFEQYQQRVSALIGVEQAQRLVNQALVLITLGGNDFVNNYFLVPFSARSRQFALPDYVVYLISEYRKILVAYGFITSKVACCGQGRFNGIGLCTPVSNLCPNRNVYAFWDPFHPSERANRLIVETFMIGDTKYMNPMNLSTIMQLDSRT
;
A
#
# COMPACT_ATOMS: atom_id res chain seq x y z
N MET A 1 26.41 -7.30 10.27
CA MET A 1 25.11 -6.79 10.75
C MET A 1 24.10 -7.92 10.62
N ARG A 2 23.40 -8.31 11.71
CA ARG A 2 22.39 -9.38 11.67
C ARG A 2 21.26 -8.94 10.74
N SER A 3 21.00 -9.70 9.68
CA SER A 3 19.79 -9.55 8.88
C SER A 3 18.58 -9.70 9.80
N ILE A 4 17.83 -8.62 9.98
CA ILE A 4 16.49 -8.69 10.56
C ILE A 4 15.71 -9.67 9.67
N ASN A 5 15.01 -10.65 10.25
CA ASN A 5 14.25 -11.69 9.54
C ASN A 5 13.07 -11.09 8.75
N ILE A 6 13.36 -10.34 7.69
CA ILE A 6 12.37 -9.73 6.82
C ILE A 6 11.99 -10.76 5.77
N ILE A 7 10.75 -11.24 5.85
CA ILE A 7 10.18 -12.17 4.87
C ILE A 7 9.98 -11.39 3.57
N ARG A 8 10.70 -11.78 2.51
CA ARG A 8 10.57 -11.15 1.18
C ARG A 8 9.13 -11.27 0.67
N ILE A 9 8.67 -10.30 -0.11
CA ILE A 9 7.29 -10.28 -0.63
C ILE A 9 6.94 -11.56 -1.40
N SER A 10 7.89 -12.11 -2.18
CA SER A 10 7.72 -13.40 -2.86
C SER A 10 7.41 -14.54 -1.87
N ARG A 11 8.12 -14.55 -0.74
CA ARG A 11 7.90 -15.55 0.32
C ARG A 11 6.58 -15.32 1.07
N GLN A 12 6.14 -14.07 1.23
CA GLN A 12 4.82 -13.75 1.79
C GLN A 12 3.68 -14.25 0.87
N LEU A 13 3.81 -14.09 -0.45
CA LEU A 13 2.85 -14.61 -1.43
C LEU A 13 2.81 -16.15 -1.42
N GLN A 14 3.96 -16.81 -1.35
CA GLN A 14 4.02 -18.28 -1.19
C GLN A 14 3.31 -18.74 0.10
N TYR A 15 3.49 -18.03 1.21
CA TYR A 15 2.77 -18.37 2.45
C TYR A 15 1.28 -18.15 2.34
N PHE A 16 0.85 -17.13 1.58
CA PHE A 16 -0.56 -16.90 1.32
C PHE A 16 -1.17 -18.02 0.46
N GLU A 17 -0.46 -18.51 -0.55
CA GLU A 17 -0.89 -19.69 -1.32
C GLU A 17 -0.99 -20.94 -0.44
N GLN A 18 0.01 -21.20 0.41
CA GLN A 18 -0.03 -22.32 1.35
C GLN A 18 -1.20 -22.20 2.33
N TYR A 19 -1.53 -20.98 2.79
CA TYR A 19 -2.70 -20.73 3.60
C TYR A 19 -3.99 -21.11 2.87
N GLN A 20 -4.15 -20.69 1.62
CA GLN A 20 -5.32 -21.04 0.80
C GLN A 20 -5.46 -22.56 0.64
N GLN A 21 -4.36 -23.27 0.41
CA GLN A 21 -4.35 -24.74 0.32
C GLN A 21 -4.78 -25.40 1.64
N ARG A 22 -4.20 -24.96 2.77
CA ARG A 22 -4.51 -25.50 4.10
C ARG A 22 -5.95 -25.26 4.50
N VAL A 23 -6.48 -24.06 4.24
CA VAL A 23 -7.86 -23.74 4.60
C VAL A 23 -8.83 -24.49 3.67
N SER A 24 -8.51 -24.63 2.38
CA SER A 24 -9.29 -25.45 1.45
C SER A 24 -9.38 -26.91 1.89
N ALA A 25 -8.32 -27.46 2.46
CA ALA A 25 -8.33 -28.82 3.02
C ALA A 25 -9.25 -28.98 4.25
N LEU A 26 -9.54 -27.89 4.97
CA LEU A 26 -10.39 -27.91 6.17
C LEU A 26 -11.86 -27.63 5.89
N ILE A 27 -12.15 -26.66 5.01
CA ILE A 27 -13.52 -26.17 4.79
C ILE A 27 -14.06 -26.42 3.38
N GLY A 28 -13.25 -27.02 2.49
CA GLY A 28 -13.60 -27.21 1.09
C GLY A 28 -13.23 -25.99 0.23
N VAL A 29 -12.95 -26.25 -1.05
CA VAL A 29 -12.43 -25.26 -2.01
C VAL A 29 -13.39 -24.08 -2.18
N GLU A 30 -14.68 -24.32 -2.35
CA GLU A 30 -15.65 -23.24 -2.55
C GLU A 30 -15.81 -22.33 -1.32
N GLN A 31 -15.88 -22.90 -0.11
CA GLN A 31 -15.96 -22.11 1.11
C GLN A 31 -14.65 -21.35 1.37
N ALA A 32 -13.50 -21.96 1.12
CA ALA A 32 -12.20 -21.30 1.21
C ALA A 32 -12.10 -20.11 0.26
N GLN A 33 -12.54 -20.28 -0.98
CA GLN A 33 -12.52 -19.21 -1.97
C GLN A 33 -13.47 -18.07 -1.60
N ARG A 34 -14.67 -18.38 -1.08
CA ARG A 34 -15.58 -17.37 -0.52
C ARG A 34 -14.94 -16.61 0.65
N LEU A 35 -14.31 -17.32 1.59
CA LEU A 35 -13.63 -16.73 2.75
C LEU A 35 -12.52 -15.76 2.32
N VAL A 36 -11.65 -16.19 1.41
CA VAL A 36 -10.54 -15.37 0.91
C VAL A 36 -11.05 -14.16 0.14
N ASN A 37 -12.07 -14.33 -0.72
CA ASN A 37 -12.62 -13.24 -1.52
C ASN A 37 -13.36 -12.19 -0.70
N GLN A 38 -13.86 -12.55 0.49
CA GLN A 38 -14.53 -11.62 1.41
C GLN A 38 -13.57 -11.00 2.45
N ALA A 39 -12.31 -11.45 2.50
CA ALA A 39 -11.34 -10.96 3.45
C ALA A 39 -10.82 -9.57 3.08
N LEU A 40 -10.61 -8.72 4.09
CA LEU A 40 -9.85 -7.48 3.93
C LEU A 40 -8.36 -7.82 3.94
N VAL A 41 -7.68 -7.58 2.81
CA VAL A 41 -6.22 -7.75 2.70
C VAL A 41 -5.53 -6.40 2.89
N LEU A 42 -4.80 -6.25 4.00
CA LEU A 42 -3.98 -5.07 4.26
C LEU A 42 -2.56 -5.30 3.72
N ILE A 43 -2.18 -4.51 2.73
CA ILE A 43 -0.83 -4.51 2.16
C ILE A 43 -0.14 -3.23 2.61
N THR A 44 0.80 -3.35 3.56
CA THR A 44 1.61 -2.22 4.02
C THR A 44 2.97 -2.28 3.33
N LEU A 45 3.17 -1.39 2.36
CA LEU A 45 4.41 -1.25 1.61
C LEU A 45 4.96 0.16 1.81
N GLY A 46 6.26 0.28 1.97
CA GLY A 46 6.96 1.56 1.93
C GLY A 46 6.93 2.45 3.18
N GLY A 47 6.34 1.99 4.30
CA GLY A 47 6.55 2.66 5.61
C GLY A 47 8.05 2.77 5.97
N ASN A 48 8.83 1.83 5.45
CA ASN A 48 10.27 1.77 5.62
C ASN A 48 11.00 2.74 4.68
N ASP A 49 10.41 3.21 3.58
CA ASP A 49 11.09 4.10 2.62
C ASP A 49 11.25 5.52 3.18
N PHE A 50 10.33 5.98 4.02
CA PHE A 50 10.49 7.25 4.73
C PHE A 50 11.58 7.16 5.79
N VAL A 51 11.53 6.09 6.60
CA VAL A 51 12.50 5.87 7.68
C VAL A 51 13.89 5.55 7.11
N ASN A 52 14.01 4.62 6.17
CA ASN A 52 15.29 4.17 5.62
C ASN A 52 15.95 5.19 4.68
N ASN A 53 15.18 5.92 3.87
CA ASN A 53 15.75 6.86 2.92
C ASN A 53 15.91 8.28 3.47
N TYR A 54 15.40 8.59 4.68
CA TYR A 54 15.57 9.92 5.28
C TYR A 54 16.25 9.88 6.67
N PHE A 55 15.90 8.93 7.55
CA PHE A 55 16.36 8.91 8.95
C PHE A 55 17.41 7.83 9.28
N LEU A 56 17.37 6.67 8.62
CA LEU A 56 18.14 5.49 9.05
C LEU A 56 19.57 5.48 8.49
N VAL A 57 19.83 6.21 7.40
CA VAL A 57 21.17 6.38 6.82
C VAL A 57 21.62 7.82 7.05
N PRO A 58 22.64 8.07 7.88
CA PRO A 58 23.26 9.38 8.00
C PRO A 58 23.66 9.87 6.60
N PHE A 59 23.23 11.07 6.22
CA PHE A 59 23.52 11.67 4.90
C PHE A 59 22.93 10.93 3.69
N SER A 60 21.77 10.29 3.86
CA SER A 60 20.95 9.83 2.73
C SER A 60 20.84 10.91 1.64
N ALA A 61 20.74 10.51 0.37
CA ALA A 61 20.59 11.47 -0.73
C ALA A 61 19.38 12.40 -0.51
N ARG A 62 18.31 11.89 0.11
CA ARG A 62 17.09 12.66 0.39
C ARG A 62 17.24 13.63 1.55
N SER A 63 17.90 13.23 2.64
CA SER A 63 18.20 14.14 3.76
C SER A 63 19.24 15.21 3.40
N ARG A 64 20.02 15.01 2.33
CA ARG A 64 20.91 16.05 1.76
C ARG A 64 20.21 16.97 0.76
N GLN A 65 19.18 16.47 0.07
CA GLN A 65 18.44 17.23 -0.93
C GLN A 65 17.33 18.10 -0.32
N PHE A 66 16.76 17.69 0.80
CA PHE A 66 15.59 18.33 1.39
C PHE A 66 15.73 18.41 2.92
N ALA A 67 15.33 19.54 3.51
CA ALA A 67 15.01 19.58 4.93
C ALA A 67 13.72 18.78 5.18
N LEU A 68 13.50 18.30 6.41
CA LEU A 68 12.43 17.34 6.69
C LEU A 68 11.04 17.88 6.33
N PRO A 69 10.70 19.15 6.66
CA PRO A 69 9.43 19.74 6.23
C PRO A 69 9.28 19.76 4.70
N ASP A 70 10.36 20.05 3.97
CA ASP A 70 10.34 20.13 2.51
C ASP A 70 10.29 18.76 1.84
N TYR A 71 10.88 17.74 2.47
CA TYR A 71 10.82 16.36 1.99
C TYR A 71 9.41 15.78 2.13
N VAL A 72 8.71 16.11 3.22
CA VAL A 72 7.29 15.78 3.41
C VAL A 72 6.44 16.46 2.34
N VAL A 73 6.67 17.75 2.08
CA VAL A 73 5.97 18.49 1.03
C VAL A 73 6.26 17.90 -0.36
N TYR A 74 7.51 17.52 -0.64
CA TYR A 74 7.93 16.88 -1.89
C TYR A 74 7.23 15.54 -2.10
N LEU A 75 7.27 14.65 -1.11
CA LEU A 75 6.57 13.35 -1.18
C LEU A 75 5.07 13.52 -1.37
N ILE A 76 4.44 14.43 -0.62
CA ILE A 76 3.01 14.74 -0.78
C ILE A 76 2.73 15.28 -2.19
N SER A 77 3.63 16.09 -2.76
CA SER A 77 3.47 16.66 -4.10
C SER A 77 3.56 15.59 -5.20
N GLU A 78 4.47 14.64 -5.06
CA GLU A 78 4.62 13.52 -5.99
C GLU A 78 3.46 12.54 -5.87
N TYR A 79 3.04 12.22 -4.65
CA TYR A 79 1.84 11.43 -4.40
C TYR A 79 0.59 12.11 -4.98
N ARG A 80 0.46 13.44 -4.85
CA ARG A 80 -0.71 14.18 -5.34
C ARG A 80 -0.82 14.20 -6.86
N LYS A 81 0.31 14.29 -7.58
CA LYS A 81 0.33 14.21 -9.06
C LYS A 81 -0.20 12.86 -9.55
N ILE A 82 0.14 11.80 -8.83
CA ILE A 82 -0.34 10.44 -9.09
C ILE A 82 -1.85 10.37 -8.78
N LEU A 83 -2.28 10.79 -7.59
CA LEU A 83 -3.67 10.62 -7.13
C LEU A 83 -4.73 11.39 -7.92
N VAL A 84 -4.46 12.61 -8.40
CA VAL A 84 -5.43 13.37 -9.21
C VAL A 84 -5.62 12.73 -10.60
N ALA A 85 -4.56 12.19 -11.20
CA ALA A 85 -4.62 11.50 -12.49
C ALA A 85 -5.50 10.24 -12.45
N TYR A 86 -5.63 9.62 -11.28
CA TYR A 86 -6.47 8.44 -11.09
C TYR A 86 -7.92 8.77 -10.69
N GLY A 87 -8.37 10.03 -10.80
CA GLY A 87 -9.78 10.38 -10.56
C GLY A 87 -10.18 10.35 -9.08
N PHE A 88 -9.25 10.64 -8.16
CA PHE A 88 -9.60 11.00 -6.77
C PHE A 88 -9.92 12.49 -6.68
N ILE A 89 -11.00 12.84 -5.99
CA ILE A 89 -11.40 14.25 -5.78
C ILE A 89 -10.57 14.93 -4.70
N THR A 90 -9.95 14.15 -3.81
CA THR A 90 -9.08 14.67 -2.76
C THR A 90 -8.07 13.65 -2.26
N SER A 91 -6.88 14.14 -1.94
CA SER A 91 -5.84 13.44 -1.18
C SER A 91 -5.51 14.13 0.15
N LYS A 92 -6.23 15.22 0.48
CA LYS A 92 -5.98 16.06 1.66
C LYS A 92 -6.94 15.76 2.81
N VAL A 93 -8.09 15.19 2.50
CA VAL A 93 -9.16 14.91 3.46
C VAL A 93 -9.38 13.41 3.46
N ALA A 94 -9.36 12.79 4.64
CA ALA A 94 -9.64 11.36 4.79
C ALA A 94 -11.15 11.08 4.69
N CYS A 95 -11.53 9.90 4.20
CA CYS A 95 -12.94 9.53 4.13
C CYS A 95 -13.58 9.38 5.51
N CYS A 96 -12.88 8.74 6.45
CA CYS A 96 -13.30 8.52 7.82
C CYS A 96 -12.35 9.21 8.80
N GLY A 97 -12.88 10.03 9.69
CA GLY A 97 -12.08 10.61 10.77
C GLY A 97 -12.74 11.81 11.44
N GLN A 98 -11.96 12.54 12.23
CA GLN A 98 -12.45 13.65 13.03
C GLN A 98 -11.59 14.90 12.86
N GLY A 99 -12.14 16.04 13.27
CA GLY A 99 -11.45 17.32 13.25
C GLY A 99 -11.06 17.78 11.85
N ARG A 100 -10.04 18.65 11.77
CA ARG A 100 -9.62 19.28 10.52
C ARG A 100 -9.17 18.20 9.52
N PHE A 101 -9.74 18.25 8.31
CA PHE A 101 -9.46 17.31 7.22
C PHE A 101 -9.77 15.82 7.53
N ASN A 102 -10.60 15.54 8.53
CA ASN A 102 -10.77 14.19 9.09
C ASN A 102 -9.44 13.56 9.53
N GLY A 103 -8.46 14.39 9.92
CA GLY A 103 -7.08 13.99 10.19
C GLY A 103 -6.78 13.61 11.64
N ILE A 104 -7.78 13.63 12.53
CA ILE A 104 -7.58 13.46 13.97
C ILE A 104 -8.17 12.13 14.46
N GLY A 105 -7.36 11.38 15.21
CA GLY A 105 -7.79 10.17 15.90
C GLY A 105 -8.00 8.96 14.99
N LEU A 106 -8.55 7.89 15.59
CA LEU A 106 -8.91 6.68 14.87
C LEU A 106 -10.28 6.85 14.19
N CYS A 107 -10.49 6.14 13.07
CA CYS A 107 -11.82 5.96 12.49
C CYS A 107 -12.67 5.08 13.42
N THR A 108 -13.75 5.64 13.97
CA THR A 108 -14.67 4.99 14.92
C THR A 108 -16.13 5.30 14.55
N PRO A 109 -17.13 4.63 15.17
CA PRO A 109 -18.54 4.90 14.89
C PRO A 109 -19.01 6.35 15.11
N VAL A 110 -18.27 7.16 15.87
CA VAL A 110 -18.57 8.59 16.10
C VAL A 110 -17.84 9.53 15.13
N SER A 111 -17.09 8.98 14.17
CA SER A 111 -16.32 9.77 13.21
C SER A 111 -17.17 10.25 12.05
N ASN A 112 -16.74 11.32 11.38
CA ASN A 112 -17.34 11.72 10.12
C ASN A 112 -16.98 10.69 9.05
N LEU A 113 -17.96 10.30 8.23
CA LEU A 113 -17.76 9.39 7.10
C LEU A 113 -18.12 10.08 5.79
N CYS A 114 -17.27 9.93 4.79
CA CYS A 114 -17.50 10.49 3.46
C CYS A 114 -18.62 9.72 2.73
N PRO A 115 -19.37 10.38 1.85
CA PRO A 115 -20.50 9.76 1.15
C PRO A 115 -20.07 8.70 0.13
N ASN A 116 -18.83 8.80 -0.39
CA ASN A 116 -18.30 7.85 -1.37
C ASN A 116 -16.79 7.65 -1.20
N ARG A 117 -16.38 6.55 -0.58
CA ARG A 117 -14.97 6.24 -0.34
C ARG A 117 -14.15 6.01 -1.63
N ASN A 118 -14.80 5.72 -2.76
CA ASN A 118 -14.11 5.44 -4.02
C ASN A 118 -13.55 6.71 -4.67
N VAL A 119 -13.93 7.90 -4.22
CA VAL A 119 -13.37 9.15 -4.77
C VAL A 119 -12.33 9.80 -3.84
N TYR A 120 -12.05 9.19 -2.69
CA TYR A 120 -11.05 9.67 -1.72
C TYR A 120 -9.79 8.82 -1.81
N ALA A 121 -8.62 9.45 -1.84
CA ALA A 121 -7.35 8.72 -1.86
C ALA A 121 -7.06 8.01 -0.52
N PHE A 122 -7.55 8.56 0.59
CA PHE A 122 -7.31 8.05 1.94
C PHE A 122 -8.62 7.61 2.61
N TRP A 123 -8.59 6.44 3.25
CA TRP A 123 -9.68 5.95 4.09
C TRP A 123 -9.69 6.69 5.42
N ASP A 124 -8.55 6.77 6.10
CA ASP A 124 -8.36 7.46 7.38
C ASP A 124 -7.09 8.34 7.32
N PRO A 125 -6.66 9.02 8.40
CA PRO A 125 -5.46 9.88 8.37
C PRO A 125 -4.14 9.17 7.99
N PHE A 126 -4.11 7.84 8.05
CA PHE A 126 -2.91 7.03 7.91
C PHE A 126 -2.96 6.08 6.71
N HIS A 127 -4.13 5.57 6.36
CA HIS A 127 -4.30 4.47 5.40
C HIS A 127 -4.97 4.92 4.09
N PRO A 128 -4.46 4.47 2.92
CA PRO A 128 -5.13 4.68 1.64
C PRO A 128 -6.52 4.03 1.58
N SER A 129 -7.39 4.54 0.71
CA SER A 129 -8.67 3.87 0.42
C SER A 129 -8.45 2.54 -0.32
N GLU A 130 -9.46 1.66 -0.26
CA GLU A 130 -9.46 0.41 -1.02
C GLU A 130 -9.13 0.63 -2.51
N ARG A 131 -9.73 1.67 -3.13
CA ARG A 131 -9.47 2.01 -4.53
C ARG A 131 -8.04 2.48 -4.76
N ALA A 132 -7.48 3.27 -3.85
CA ALA A 132 -6.09 3.71 -3.96
C ALA A 132 -5.12 2.52 -3.88
N ASN A 133 -5.37 1.59 -2.95
CA ASN A 133 -4.60 0.35 -2.86
C ASN A 133 -4.73 -0.50 -4.13
N ARG A 134 -5.92 -0.64 -4.72
CA ARG A 134 -6.11 -1.38 -5.98
C ARG A 134 -5.24 -0.84 -7.10
N LEU A 135 -5.24 0.48 -7.31
CA LEU A 135 -4.44 1.14 -8.35
C LEU A 135 -2.94 0.97 -8.14
N ILE A 136 -2.47 1.07 -6.89
CA ILE A 136 -1.06 0.85 -6.54
C ILE A 136 -0.66 -0.59 -6.86
N VAL A 137 -1.47 -1.57 -6.44
CA VAL A 137 -1.20 -2.99 -6.69
C VAL A 137 -1.24 -3.30 -8.18
N GLU A 138 -2.21 -2.80 -8.94
CA GLU A 138 -2.26 -2.95 -10.39
C GLU A 138 -1.00 -2.40 -11.06
N THR A 139 -0.54 -1.20 -10.66
CA THR A 139 0.70 -0.62 -11.16
C THR A 139 1.91 -1.52 -10.89
N PHE A 140 2.00 -2.13 -9.71
CA PHE A 140 3.13 -3.00 -9.37
C PHE A 140 3.06 -4.38 -10.02
N MET A 141 1.85 -4.93 -10.18
CA MET A 141 1.64 -6.26 -10.73
C MET A 141 1.80 -6.27 -12.24
N ILE A 142 1.18 -5.32 -12.94
CA ILE A 142 1.03 -5.35 -14.40
C ILE A 142 1.42 -4.04 -15.09
N GLY A 143 1.78 -3.00 -14.33
CA GLY A 143 2.16 -1.70 -14.88
C GLY A 143 3.52 -1.72 -15.59
N ASP A 144 3.90 -0.54 -16.07
CA ASP A 144 5.18 -0.32 -16.73
C ASP A 144 6.37 -0.41 -15.75
N THR A 145 7.58 -0.32 -16.30
CA THR A 145 8.81 -0.49 -15.52
C THR A 145 9.30 0.79 -14.84
N LYS A 146 8.50 1.86 -14.91
CA LYS A 146 8.84 3.17 -14.34
C LYS A 146 8.88 3.14 -12.81
N TYR A 147 7.92 2.43 -12.22
CA TYR A 147 7.78 2.28 -10.76
C TYR A 147 8.23 0.90 -10.25
N MET A 148 8.30 -0.10 -11.13
CA MET A 148 8.84 -1.45 -10.84
C MET A 148 9.93 -1.81 -11.86
N ASN A 149 11.20 -1.65 -11.47
CA ASN A 149 12.34 -1.90 -12.34
C ASN A 149 13.11 -3.17 -11.91
N PRO A 150 13.62 -4.00 -12.84
CA PRO A 150 13.57 -3.85 -14.31
C PRO A 150 12.25 -4.31 -14.95
N MET A 151 11.35 -4.94 -14.19
CA MET A 151 10.08 -5.48 -14.68
C MET A 151 9.05 -5.55 -13.53
N ASN A 152 7.77 -5.60 -13.88
CA ASN A 152 6.68 -5.73 -12.90
C ASN A 152 6.63 -7.12 -12.25
N LEU A 153 5.86 -7.25 -11.16
CA LEU A 153 5.82 -8.48 -10.37
C LEU A 153 5.26 -9.67 -11.15
N SER A 154 4.30 -9.46 -12.07
CA SER A 154 3.79 -10.57 -12.89
C SER A 154 4.87 -11.14 -13.80
N THR A 155 5.71 -10.28 -14.39
CA THR A 155 6.85 -10.74 -15.20
C THR A 155 7.86 -11.50 -14.34
N ILE A 156 8.19 -11.02 -13.14
CA ILE A 156 9.08 -11.74 -12.21
C ILE A 156 8.53 -13.12 -11.89
N MET A 157 7.24 -13.20 -11.54
CA MET A 157 6.58 -14.47 -11.20
C MET A 157 6.56 -15.44 -12.38
N GLN A 158 6.35 -14.95 -13.61
CA GLN A 158 6.39 -15.79 -14.81
C GLN A 158 7.80 -16.33 -15.10
N LEU A 159 8.84 -15.52 -14.89
CA LEU A 159 10.23 -15.98 -15.06
C LEU A 159 10.60 -17.02 -14.01
N ASP A 160 10.21 -16.80 -12.75
CA ASP A 160 10.44 -17.74 -11.64
C ASP A 160 9.70 -19.06 -11.84
N SER A 161 8.49 -19.04 -12.40
CA SER A 161 7.71 -20.27 -12.70
C SER A 161 8.33 -21.19 -13.75
N ARG A 162 9.35 -20.71 -14.48
CA ARG A 162 10.04 -21.44 -15.55
C ARG A 162 11.39 -22.00 -15.13
N THR A 163 11.81 -21.77 -13.88
CA THR A 163 13.09 -22.22 -13.30
C THR A 163 12.84 -23.15 -12.11
#